data_AF-A0A5A9X867-F1
#
_entry.id   AF-A0A5A9X867-F1
#
_cell.length_a   1.000
_cell.length_b   1.000
_cell.length_c   1.000
_cell.angle_alpha   90.00
_cell.angle_beta   90.00
_cell.angle_gamma   90.00
#
_symmetry.space_group_name_H-M   'P 1'
#
loop_
_entity.id
_entity.type
_entity.pdbx_description
1 polymer ?
#
loop_
_entity_poly.entity_id
_entity_poly.type
_entity_poly.pdbx_seq_one_letter_code
_entity_poly.pdbx_strand_id
1 'polypeptide(L)'
;MKLRSKLLLSLLVAGIALCLALIFAGRWSSPGRHSDAAYVALLNEAYAAVVQNYVEKPDAKKLVQSMVDGMLSALDPHSAYLPPEPYHEMEVQMAGSFGGIGLELGTKDGRLTVIAPIEDTPAFRAGIQGNDHIYKIDGTPTERMNISEAVKRMRGEPGTPVVLAILRGDSPQPRTFRLIRAVIRVKSLKSRLLEPGYGLIRITQFQERTGDEFSQALQGLRAASGGKLKGLVIDLRYNPGGLLESSVQVVNNFIGDDAAKTLIVSIRGRSPDATQNFQASLGPKEPHYPIVVLINGGSASASEIVAGALQDHHRAIIMGKQSFGKGSVQSIFPLRDKGALKLTTARYYTPSGRSIQAKGITPDIEVGTRGPMADKDAGKGTELREKDLENRLEPSGEERDTEGETAIPRGAKKGAADTARDYQLNRALELLRSLDLMREKGVTAMP
;
A
#
# COMPACT_ATOMS: atom_id res chain seq x y z
N MET A 1 3.04 -89.83 -5.94
CA MET A 1 2.74 -89.01 -7.15
C MET A 1 1.59 -87.99 -6.96
N LYS A 2 0.46 -88.33 -6.32
CA LYS A 2 -0.72 -87.43 -6.21
C LYS A 2 -0.51 -86.10 -5.45
N LEU A 3 0.46 -86.03 -4.52
CA LEU A 3 0.71 -84.80 -3.74
C LEU A 3 1.50 -83.74 -4.54
N ARG A 4 2.42 -84.17 -5.42
CA ARG A 4 3.23 -83.25 -6.23
C ARG A 4 2.42 -82.57 -7.34
N SER A 5 1.43 -83.24 -7.92
CA SER A 5 0.58 -82.63 -8.97
C SER A 5 -0.37 -81.57 -8.41
N LYS A 6 -0.89 -81.77 -7.18
CA LYS A 6 -1.73 -80.76 -6.51
C LYS A 6 -0.95 -79.48 -6.16
N LEU A 7 0.30 -79.64 -5.73
CA LEU A 7 1.17 -78.51 -5.39
C LEU A 7 1.54 -77.67 -6.63
N LEU A 8 1.83 -78.33 -7.75
CA LEU A 8 2.11 -77.66 -9.03
C LEU A 8 0.90 -76.91 -9.58
N LEU A 9 -0.31 -77.48 -9.44
CA LEU A 9 -1.53 -76.82 -9.89
C LEU A 9 -1.87 -75.59 -9.03
N SER A 10 -1.67 -75.66 -7.70
CA SER A 10 -1.86 -74.49 -6.82
C SER A 10 -0.89 -73.36 -7.10
N LEU A 11 0.37 -73.67 -7.44
CA LEU A 11 1.36 -72.65 -7.80
C LEU A 11 1.03 -71.98 -9.15
N LEU A 12 0.51 -72.74 -10.12
CA LEU A 12 0.09 -72.20 -11.41
C LEU A 12 -1.11 -71.26 -11.27
N VAL A 13 -2.12 -71.65 -10.48
CA VAL A 13 -3.31 -70.81 -10.24
C VAL A 13 -2.95 -69.55 -9.45
N ALA A 14 -2.05 -69.65 -8.46
CA ALA A 14 -1.54 -68.49 -7.73
C ALA A 14 -0.74 -67.54 -8.64
N GLY A 15 0.05 -68.07 -9.56
CA GLY A 15 0.79 -67.26 -10.55
C GLY A 15 -0.13 -66.53 -11.53
N ILE A 16 -1.18 -67.19 -12.02
CA ILE A 16 -2.17 -66.56 -12.92
C ILE A 16 -2.98 -65.50 -12.17
N ALA A 17 -3.39 -65.76 -10.93
CA ALA A 17 -4.08 -64.77 -10.09
C ALA A 17 -3.20 -63.55 -9.80
N LEU A 18 -1.90 -63.74 -9.57
CA LEU A 18 -0.93 -62.66 -9.37
C LEU A 18 -0.73 -61.85 -10.66
N CYS A 19 -0.62 -62.49 -11.82
CA CYS A 19 -0.53 -61.80 -13.10
C CYS A 19 -1.81 -61.01 -13.42
N LEU A 20 -3.00 -61.57 -13.17
CA LEU A 20 -4.27 -60.86 -13.36
C LEU A 20 -4.43 -59.69 -12.39
N ALA A 21 -3.98 -59.84 -11.13
CA ALA A 21 -3.97 -58.77 -10.14
C ALA A 21 -3.02 -57.62 -10.55
N LEU A 22 -1.85 -57.93 -11.13
CA LEU A 22 -0.92 -56.94 -11.64
C LEU A 22 -1.45 -56.21 -12.89
N ILE A 23 -2.16 -56.92 -13.78
CA ILE A 23 -2.79 -56.31 -14.96
C ILE A 23 -3.97 -55.41 -14.56
N PHE A 24 -4.74 -55.78 -13.54
CA PHE A 24 -5.82 -54.93 -13.00
C PHE A 24 -5.28 -53.74 -12.18
N ALA A 25 -4.19 -53.91 -11.43
CA ALA A 25 -3.53 -52.82 -10.71
C ALA A 25 -2.93 -51.77 -11.66
N GLY A 26 -2.39 -52.20 -12.82
CA GLY A 26 -1.91 -51.28 -13.87
C GLY A 26 -3.00 -50.47 -14.58
N ARG A 27 -4.27 -50.89 -14.47
CA ARG A 27 -5.44 -50.19 -15.05
C ARG A 27 -6.21 -49.32 -14.06
N TRP A 28 -5.82 -49.31 -12.78
CA TRP A 28 -6.32 -48.36 -11.78
C TRP A 28 -5.33 -47.21 -11.56
N SER A 29 -4.92 -46.58 -12.66
CA SER A 29 -4.36 -45.23 -12.56
C SER A 29 -5.53 -44.27 -12.34
N SER A 30 -5.59 -43.68 -11.14
CA SER A 30 -6.53 -42.59 -10.84
C SER A 30 -6.46 -41.52 -11.94
N PRO A 31 -7.57 -40.85 -12.31
CA PRO A 31 -7.52 -39.71 -13.21
C PRO A 31 -6.48 -38.72 -12.70
N GLY A 32 -5.50 -38.42 -13.55
CA GLY A 32 -4.23 -37.83 -13.16
C GLY A 32 -4.39 -36.51 -12.40
N ARG A 33 -3.94 -36.49 -11.15
CA ARG A 33 -3.25 -35.31 -10.63
C ARG A 33 -1.98 -35.19 -11.48
N HIS A 34 -1.98 -34.30 -12.47
CA HIS A 34 -0.71 -33.82 -13.02
C HIS A 34 0.15 -33.39 -11.83
N SER A 35 1.32 -34.00 -11.67
CA SER A 35 2.27 -33.56 -10.64
C SER A 35 2.78 -32.17 -11.01
N ASP A 36 3.13 -31.35 -10.01
CA ASP A 36 3.75 -30.04 -10.26
C ASP A 36 4.96 -30.14 -11.21
N ALA A 37 5.67 -31.28 -11.17
CA ALA A 37 6.75 -31.60 -12.09
C ALA A 37 6.32 -31.66 -13.57
N ALA A 38 5.13 -32.18 -13.88
CA ALA A 38 4.60 -32.22 -15.24
C ALA A 38 4.30 -30.80 -15.77
N TYR A 39 3.79 -29.90 -14.93
CA TYR A 39 3.55 -28.51 -15.32
C TYR A 39 4.86 -27.73 -15.53
N VAL A 40 5.88 -27.97 -14.70
CA VAL A 40 7.20 -27.39 -14.90
C VAL A 40 7.85 -27.93 -16.19
N ALA A 41 7.70 -29.22 -16.48
CA ALA A 41 8.17 -29.81 -17.73
C ALA A 41 7.49 -29.17 -18.94
N LEU A 42 6.16 -29.01 -18.92
CA LEU A 42 5.41 -28.33 -19.96
C LEU A 42 5.88 -26.88 -20.17
N LEU A 43 6.14 -26.14 -19.11
CA LEU A 43 6.67 -24.77 -19.19
C LEU A 43 8.02 -24.75 -19.91
N ASN A 44 8.92 -25.68 -19.57
CA ASN A 44 10.24 -25.80 -20.20
C ASN A 44 10.13 -26.19 -21.67
N GLU A 45 9.26 -27.14 -22.01
CA GLU A 45 9.00 -27.57 -23.39
C GLU A 45 8.46 -26.41 -24.24
N ALA A 46 7.46 -25.68 -23.73
CA ALA A 46 6.89 -24.52 -24.42
C ALA A 46 7.92 -23.41 -24.61
N TYR A 47 8.70 -23.08 -23.58
CA TYR A 47 9.76 -22.07 -23.67
C TYR A 47 10.83 -22.47 -24.70
N ALA A 48 11.29 -23.73 -24.67
CA ALA A 48 12.28 -24.23 -25.62
C ALA A 48 11.75 -24.18 -27.06
N ALA A 49 10.50 -24.59 -27.28
CA ALA A 49 9.87 -24.54 -28.60
C ALA A 49 9.80 -23.10 -29.14
N VAL A 50 9.46 -22.11 -28.32
CA VAL A 50 9.43 -20.69 -28.71
C VAL A 50 10.83 -20.20 -29.07
N VAL A 51 11.83 -20.45 -28.22
CA VAL A 51 13.21 -19.97 -28.46
C VAL A 51 13.83 -20.58 -29.72
N GLN A 52 13.51 -21.84 -30.03
CA GLN A 52 14.08 -22.56 -31.16
C GLN A 52 13.35 -22.29 -32.49
N ASN A 53 12.03 -22.09 -32.45
CA ASN A 53 11.19 -22.11 -33.67
C ASN A 53 10.54 -20.76 -34.00
N TYR A 54 10.63 -19.74 -33.13
CA TYR A 54 10.10 -18.42 -33.48
C TYR A 54 10.92 -17.80 -34.62
N VAL A 55 10.23 -17.10 -35.53
CA VAL A 55 10.81 -16.55 -36.77
C VAL A 55 11.96 -15.55 -36.53
N GLU A 56 11.97 -14.91 -35.36
CA GLU A 56 13.02 -14.00 -34.91
C GLU A 56 13.62 -14.46 -33.58
N LYS A 57 14.86 -14.08 -33.28
CA LYS A 57 15.48 -14.41 -31.99
C LYS A 57 14.77 -13.66 -30.86
N PRO A 58 14.07 -14.34 -29.93
CA PRO A 58 13.36 -13.65 -28.86
C PRO A 58 14.30 -13.08 -27.79
N ASP A 59 13.85 -12.04 -27.08
CA ASP A 59 14.48 -11.59 -25.85
C ASP A 59 14.09 -12.52 -24.69
N ALA A 60 15.04 -13.35 -24.26
CA ALA A 60 14.84 -14.31 -23.18
C ALA A 60 14.41 -13.64 -21.86
N LYS A 61 14.93 -12.44 -21.54
CA LYS A 61 14.57 -11.73 -20.31
C LYS A 61 13.11 -11.29 -20.36
N LYS A 62 12.68 -10.76 -21.51
CA LYS A 62 11.27 -10.37 -21.72
C LYS A 62 10.34 -11.57 -21.66
N LEU A 63 10.71 -12.70 -22.26
CA LEU A 63 9.90 -13.93 -22.21
C LEU A 63 9.74 -14.44 -20.77
N VAL A 64 10.83 -14.55 -20.02
CA VAL A 64 10.78 -15.00 -18.61
C VAL A 64 9.93 -14.07 -17.77
N GLN A 65 10.11 -12.75 -17.92
CA GLN A 65 9.27 -11.78 -17.22
C GLN A 65 7.79 -11.96 -17.55
N SER A 66 7.43 -12.07 -18.84
CA SER A 66 6.03 -12.29 -19.24
C SER A 66 5.44 -13.60 -18.69
N MET A 67 6.23 -14.68 -18.59
CA MET A 67 5.77 -15.95 -18.00
C MET A 67 5.46 -15.78 -16.51
N VAL A 68 6.34 -15.10 -15.77
CA VAL A 68 6.15 -14.83 -14.33
C VAL A 68 4.96 -13.90 -14.12
N ASP A 69 4.86 -12.81 -14.89
CA ASP A 69 3.74 -11.86 -14.81
C ASP A 69 2.40 -12.55 -15.11
N GLY A 70 2.36 -13.41 -16.14
CA GLY A 70 1.19 -14.23 -16.46
C GLY A 70 0.77 -15.15 -15.31
N MET A 71 1.71 -15.87 -14.70
CA MET A 71 1.46 -16.73 -13.54
C MET A 71 0.86 -15.95 -12.36
N LEU A 72 1.38 -14.75 -12.07
CA LEU A 72 0.93 -13.95 -10.93
C LEU A 72 -0.42 -13.28 -11.17
N SER A 73 -0.70 -12.87 -12.41
CA SER A 73 -1.99 -12.29 -12.79
C SER A 73 -3.18 -13.25 -12.59
N ALA A 74 -2.91 -14.55 -12.57
CA ALA A 74 -3.91 -15.58 -12.29
C ALA A 74 -4.21 -15.75 -10.78
N LEU A 75 -3.44 -15.13 -9.89
CA LEU A 75 -3.61 -15.25 -8.44
C LEU A 75 -4.49 -14.13 -7.89
N ASP A 76 -4.03 -12.89 -8.00
CA ASP A 76 -4.68 -11.70 -7.47
C ASP A 76 -4.08 -10.41 -8.08
N PRO A 77 -4.76 -9.25 -8.01
CA PRO A 77 -4.29 -8.01 -8.62
C PRO A 77 -3.13 -7.32 -7.86
N HIS A 78 -2.74 -7.83 -6.70
CA HIS A 78 -1.69 -7.25 -5.84
C HIS A 78 -0.36 -8.02 -5.91
N SER A 79 -0.38 -9.27 -6.37
CA SER A 79 0.78 -10.12 -6.59
C SER A 79 1.47 -9.74 -7.91
N ALA A 80 2.77 -9.47 -7.84
CA ALA A 80 3.54 -8.99 -8.98
C ALA A 80 5.02 -9.34 -8.85
N TYR A 81 5.68 -9.56 -9.98
CA TYR A 81 7.13 -9.55 -10.06
C TYR A 81 7.60 -8.11 -10.23
N LEU A 82 8.57 -7.73 -9.41
CA LEU A 82 9.20 -6.42 -9.41
C LEU A 82 10.61 -6.60 -9.96
N PRO A 83 10.88 -6.19 -11.21
CA PRO A 83 12.24 -6.10 -11.72
C PRO A 83 13.10 -5.17 -10.83
N PRO A 84 14.43 -5.20 -10.96
CA PRO A 84 15.33 -4.49 -10.04
C PRO A 84 15.02 -3.01 -9.84
N GLU A 85 14.69 -2.28 -10.92
CA GLU A 85 14.38 -0.85 -10.84
C GLU A 85 13.04 -0.58 -10.14
N PRO A 86 11.90 -1.19 -10.53
CA PRO A 86 10.66 -1.10 -9.75
C PRO A 86 10.77 -1.56 -8.30
N TYR A 87 11.56 -2.61 -8.03
CA TYR A 87 11.79 -3.08 -6.67
C TYR A 87 12.52 -2.03 -5.82
N HIS A 88 13.59 -1.45 -6.36
CA HIS A 88 14.33 -0.38 -5.69
C HIS A 88 13.47 0.88 -5.45
N GLU A 89 12.64 1.27 -6.43
CA GLU A 89 11.72 2.40 -6.25
C GLU A 89 10.68 2.14 -5.15
N MET A 90 10.19 0.90 -5.02
CA MET A 90 9.32 0.50 -3.91
C MET A 90 10.05 0.62 -2.56
N GLU A 91 11.30 0.15 -2.46
CA GLU A 91 12.11 0.27 -1.24
C GLU A 91 12.31 1.74 -0.84
N VAL A 92 12.67 2.60 -1.79
CA VAL A 92 12.79 4.05 -1.60
C VAL A 92 11.48 4.66 -1.10
N GLN A 93 10.35 4.27 -1.70
CA GLN A 93 9.04 4.77 -1.29
C GLN A 93 8.68 4.35 0.14
N MET A 94 8.97 3.09 0.53
CA MET A 94 8.72 2.58 1.88
C MET A 94 9.62 3.21 2.93
N ALA A 95 10.90 3.43 2.60
CA ALA A 95 11.86 4.10 3.47
C ALA A 95 11.52 5.59 3.67
N GLY A 96 10.77 6.21 2.75
CA GLY A 96 10.47 7.64 2.80
C GLY A 96 11.70 8.52 2.59
N SER A 97 12.81 7.94 2.12
CA SER A 97 14.06 8.64 1.91
C SER A 97 14.85 8.07 0.74
N PHE A 98 15.63 8.92 0.08
CA PHE A 98 16.45 8.54 -1.07
C PHE A 98 17.70 9.40 -1.19
N GLY A 99 18.73 8.87 -1.85
CA GLY A 99 19.90 9.64 -2.24
C GLY A 99 19.59 10.56 -3.42
N GLY A 100 19.80 11.87 -3.25
CA GLY A 100 19.53 12.86 -4.30
C GLY A 100 19.82 14.29 -3.86
N ILE A 101 19.25 15.26 -4.56
CA ILE A 101 19.53 16.69 -4.33
C ILE A 101 18.33 17.50 -3.80
N GLY A 102 17.13 16.90 -3.77
CA GLY A 102 15.94 17.50 -3.18
C GLY A 102 15.23 18.54 -4.05
N LEU A 103 14.80 18.12 -5.25
CA LEU A 103 14.02 18.95 -6.17
C LEU A 103 12.68 18.29 -6.48
N GLU A 104 11.61 19.09 -6.47
CA GLU A 104 10.36 18.74 -7.14
C GLU A 104 10.42 19.25 -8.58
N LEU A 105 10.11 18.37 -9.53
CA LEU A 105 10.24 18.62 -10.96
C LEU A 105 8.89 18.53 -11.66
N GLY A 106 8.75 19.33 -12.71
CA GLY A 106 7.63 19.28 -13.63
C GLY A 106 8.09 19.58 -15.05
N THR A 107 7.13 19.54 -15.95
CA THR A 107 7.32 20.02 -17.32
C THR A 107 6.51 21.29 -17.49
N LYS A 108 7.16 22.37 -17.92
CA LYS A 108 6.52 23.64 -18.27
C LYS A 108 6.98 24.02 -19.67
N ASP A 109 6.03 24.27 -20.58
CA ASP A 109 6.31 24.61 -21.98
C ASP A 109 7.23 23.60 -22.69
N GLY A 110 7.05 22.30 -22.38
CA GLY A 110 7.86 21.21 -22.91
C GLY A 110 9.27 21.10 -22.32
N ARG A 111 9.61 21.92 -21.32
CA ARG A 111 10.94 21.99 -20.70
C ARG A 111 10.93 21.45 -19.27
N LEU A 112 12.00 20.72 -18.91
CA LEU A 112 12.21 20.25 -17.55
C LEU A 112 12.42 21.44 -16.60
N THR A 113 11.52 21.59 -15.63
CA THR A 113 11.42 22.79 -14.80
C THR A 113 11.32 22.41 -13.33
N VAL A 114 11.98 23.16 -12.47
CA VAL A 114 11.86 23.04 -11.01
C VAL A 114 10.50 23.61 -10.58
N ILE A 115 9.69 22.80 -9.93
CA ILE A 115 8.47 23.26 -9.25
C ILE A 115 8.89 23.99 -7.98
N ALA A 116 9.62 23.29 -7.11
CA ALA A 116 10.16 23.84 -5.88
C ALA A 116 11.40 23.04 -5.42
N PRO A 117 12.39 23.70 -4.80
CA PRO A 117 13.38 23.00 -3.99
C PRO A 117 12.75 22.52 -2.67
N ILE A 118 13.17 21.34 -2.21
CA ILE A 118 12.77 20.84 -0.89
C ILE A 118 13.63 21.56 0.16
N GLU A 119 13.01 22.14 1.18
CA GLU A 119 13.71 22.86 2.25
C GLU A 119 14.80 22.00 2.92
N ASP A 120 15.89 22.64 3.34
CA ASP A 120 17.06 22.00 3.96
C ASP A 120 17.76 20.91 3.11
N THR A 121 17.53 20.87 1.80
CA THR A 121 18.23 19.96 0.88
C THR A 121 19.40 20.63 0.16
N PRO A 122 20.31 19.85 -0.49
CA PRO A 122 21.41 20.42 -1.28
C PRO A 122 20.95 21.46 -2.31
N ALA A 123 19.86 21.20 -3.03
CA ALA A 123 19.34 22.12 -4.04
C ALA A 123 18.80 23.42 -3.42
N PHE A 124 18.11 23.34 -2.28
CA PHE A 124 17.64 24.51 -1.54
C PHE A 124 18.79 25.38 -1.05
N ARG A 125 19.80 24.77 -0.40
CA ARG A 125 21.00 25.49 0.07
C ARG A 125 21.80 26.11 -1.07
N ALA A 126 21.79 25.50 -2.25
CA ALA A 126 22.44 26.02 -3.44
C ALA A 126 21.68 27.20 -4.08
N GLY A 127 20.49 27.56 -3.59
CA GLY A 127 19.72 28.68 -4.10
C GLY A 127 19.03 28.41 -5.44
N ILE A 128 18.74 27.14 -5.75
CA ILE A 128 17.85 26.76 -6.86
C ILE A 128 16.43 27.19 -6.49
N GLN A 129 15.68 27.73 -7.46
CA GLN A 129 14.38 28.36 -7.25
C GLN A 129 13.29 27.69 -8.07
N GLY A 130 12.04 27.89 -7.66
CA GLY A 130 10.89 27.52 -8.48
C GLY A 130 10.90 28.26 -9.83
N ASN A 131 10.47 27.57 -10.89
CA ASN A 131 10.57 27.98 -12.30
C ASN A 131 11.97 27.97 -12.93
N ASP A 132 13.01 27.49 -12.22
CA ASP A 132 14.31 27.25 -12.84
C ASP A 132 14.19 26.14 -13.91
N HIS A 133 14.67 26.41 -15.14
CA HIS A 133 14.73 25.41 -16.20
C HIS A 133 16.06 24.66 -16.13
N ILE A 134 16.01 23.35 -15.93
CA ILE A 134 17.20 22.50 -15.94
C ILE A 134 17.56 22.22 -17.39
N TYR A 135 18.61 22.87 -17.89
CA TYR A 135 19.10 22.78 -19.27
C TYR A 135 20.03 21.57 -19.49
N LYS A 136 20.90 21.26 -18.51
CA LYS A 136 21.78 20.07 -18.54
C LYS A 136 21.88 19.40 -17.18
N ILE A 137 22.05 18.07 -17.20
CA ILE A 137 22.42 17.25 -16.04
C ILE A 137 23.70 16.49 -16.40
N ASP A 138 24.77 16.73 -15.64
CA ASP A 138 26.12 16.19 -15.89
C ASP A 138 26.55 16.35 -17.36
N GLY A 139 26.34 17.56 -17.89
CA GLY A 139 26.67 17.92 -19.27
C GLY A 139 25.69 17.42 -20.34
N THR A 140 24.75 16.52 -19.99
CA THR A 140 23.77 15.99 -20.94
C THR A 140 22.55 16.92 -21.07
N PRO A 141 22.16 17.34 -22.29
CA PRO A 141 20.98 18.19 -22.52
C PRO A 141 19.66 17.51 -22.15
N THR A 142 18.75 18.28 -21.57
CA THR A 142 17.46 17.76 -21.06
C THR A 142 16.29 17.88 -22.05
N GLU A 143 16.45 18.47 -23.24
CA GLU A 143 15.31 18.74 -24.15
C GLU A 143 14.56 17.46 -24.58
N ARG A 144 15.25 16.31 -24.60
CA ARG A 144 14.66 15.01 -24.94
C ARG A 144 14.46 14.11 -23.72
N MET A 145 14.84 14.55 -22.53
CA MET A 145 14.67 13.77 -21.32
C MET A 145 13.25 13.91 -20.80
N ASN A 146 12.63 12.79 -20.45
CA ASN A 146 11.44 12.81 -19.62
C ASN A 146 11.81 13.00 -18.13
N ILE A 147 10.82 13.32 -17.30
CA ILE A 147 11.02 13.55 -15.86
C ILE A 147 11.66 12.34 -15.18
N SER A 148 11.25 11.11 -15.54
CA SER A 148 11.78 9.89 -14.93
C SER A 148 13.28 9.73 -15.18
N GLU A 149 13.73 9.95 -16.41
CA GLU A 149 15.15 9.90 -16.76
C GLU A 149 15.94 10.99 -16.01
N ALA A 150 15.39 12.20 -15.93
CA ALA A 150 16.02 13.29 -15.19
C ALA A 150 16.16 12.97 -13.69
N VAL A 151 15.11 12.42 -13.06
CA VAL A 151 15.13 11.96 -11.67
C VAL A 151 16.20 10.90 -11.48
N LYS A 152 16.26 9.89 -12.36
CA LYS A 152 17.27 8.82 -12.30
C LYS A 152 18.70 9.34 -12.35
N ARG A 153 18.97 10.36 -13.16
CA ARG A 153 20.30 11.01 -13.23
C ARG A 153 20.62 11.87 -12.01
N MET A 154 19.63 12.55 -11.44
CA MET A 154 19.82 13.40 -10.26
C MET A 154 19.90 12.60 -8.96
N ARG A 155 19.27 11.43 -8.89
CA ARG A 155 19.44 10.46 -7.82
C ARG A 155 20.80 9.76 -7.91
N GLY A 156 21.21 9.18 -6.80
CA GLY A 156 22.49 8.49 -6.68
C GLY A 156 22.96 8.42 -5.23
N GLU A 157 24.09 7.78 -5.00
CA GLU A 157 24.61 7.57 -3.66
C GLU A 157 24.90 8.91 -2.94
N PRO A 158 24.48 9.08 -1.68
CA PRO A 158 24.85 10.24 -0.88
C PRO A 158 26.37 10.47 -0.86
N GLY A 159 26.78 11.73 -0.92
CA GLY A 159 28.20 12.13 -1.00
C GLY A 159 28.73 12.26 -2.44
N THR A 160 28.05 11.69 -3.44
CA THR A 160 28.47 11.82 -4.84
C THR A 160 28.02 13.16 -5.45
N PRO A 161 28.78 13.74 -6.40
CA PRO A 161 28.41 15.00 -7.03
C PRO A 161 27.42 14.81 -8.20
N VAL A 162 26.62 15.84 -8.46
CA VAL A 162 25.85 16.05 -9.70
C VAL A 162 25.94 17.51 -10.11
N VAL A 163 26.05 17.78 -11.41
CA VAL A 163 26.16 19.13 -11.96
C VAL A 163 24.90 19.47 -12.75
N LEU A 164 24.22 20.55 -12.35
CA LEU A 164 23.08 21.09 -13.08
C LEU A 164 23.47 22.39 -13.78
N ALA A 165 23.13 22.51 -15.07
CA ALA A 165 23.11 23.80 -15.75
C ALA A 165 21.66 24.29 -15.80
N ILE A 166 21.39 25.48 -15.25
CA ILE A 166 20.04 26.01 -15.06
C ILE A 166 19.90 27.35 -15.79
N LEU A 167 18.80 27.52 -16.51
CA LEU A 167 18.35 28.79 -17.07
C LEU A 167 17.26 29.38 -16.15
N ARG A 168 17.44 30.63 -15.71
CA ARG A 168 16.53 31.33 -14.79
C ARG A 168 15.92 32.54 -15.46
N GLY A 169 14.58 32.59 -15.50
CA GLY A 169 13.85 33.64 -16.22
C GLY A 169 14.27 33.69 -17.68
N ASP A 170 14.39 34.90 -18.23
CA ASP A 170 14.78 35.14 -19.62
C ASP A 170 16.30 35.25 -19.82
N SER A 171 17.11 34.95 -18.79
CA SER A 171 18.57 35.01 -18.90
C SER A 171 19.08 33.95 -19.88
N PRO A 172 19.79 34.34 -20.97
CA PRO A 172 20.29 33.39 -21.95
C PRO A 172 21.53 32.61 -21.47
N GLN A 173 22.15 33.02 -20.36
CA GLN A 173 23.33 32.35 -19.81
C GLN A 173 22.93 31.30 -18.75
N PRO A 174 23.27 30.01 -18.94
CA PRO A 174 23.06 28.99 -17.92
C PRO A 174 23.97 29.21 -16.70
N ARG A 175 23.40 29.04 -15.51
CA ARG A 175 24.13 28.99 -14.23
C ARG A 175 24.44 27.54 -13.88
N THR A 176 25.69 27.25 -13.53
CA THR A 176 26.12 25.90 -13.18
C THR A 176 26.11 25.72 -11.66
N PHE A 177 25.44 24.67 -11.19
CA PHE A 177 25.36 24.28 -9.79
C PHE A 177 25.98 22.90 -9.62
N ARG A 178 27.09 22.82 -8.88
CA ARG A 178 27.65 21.54 -8.43
C ARG A 178 27.06 21.21 -7.07
N LEU A 179 26.25 20.16 -7.03
CA LEU A 179 25.53 19.71 -5.85
C LEU A 179 26.12 18.40 -5.35
N ILE A 180 26.16 18.21 -4.04
CA ILE A 180 26.50 16.93 -3.42
C ILE A 180 25.20 16.26 -3.04
N ARG A 181 24.99 15.03 -3.53
CA ARG A 181 23.81 14.23 -3.17
C ARG A 181 23.79 13.99 -1.67
N ALA A 182 22.63 14.06 -1.07
CA ALA A 182 22.39 13.79 0.34
C ALA A 182 21.20 12.83 0.48
N VAL A 183 20.98 12.33 1.69
CA VAL A 183 19.73 11.62 2.01
C VAL A 183 18.61 12.65 2.08
N ILE A 184 17.73 12.62 1.10
CA ILE A 184 16.52 13.43 1.01
C ILE A 184 15.41 12.69 1.75
N ARG A 185 14.74 13.38 2.68
CA ARG A 185 13.64 12.83 3.46
C ARG A 185 12.34 13.46 3.01
N VAL A 186 11.35 12.64 2.70
CA VAL A 186 10.00 13.10 2.39
C VAL A 186 9.17 12.92 3.66
N LYS A 187 8.51 13.99 4.13
CA LYS A 187 7.64 13.90 5.30
C LYS A 187 6.45 12.99 4.97
N SER A 188 6.20 11.98 5.80
CA SER A 188 5.09 11.04 5.60
C SER A 188 3.74 11.64 5.99
N LEU A 189 3.76 12.67 6.83
CA LEU A 189 2.59 13.37 7.33
C LEU A 189 2.77 14.89 7.37
N LYS A 190 1.64 15.59 7.52
CA LYS A 190 1.56 17.03 7.83
C LYS A 190 0.70 17.21 9.06
N SER A 191 1.08 18.14 9.93
CA SER A 191 0.31 18.48 11.13
C SER A 191 0.18 19.98 11.31
N ARG A 192 -0.95 20.41 11.89
CA ARG A 192 -1.21 21.80 12.28
C ARG A 192 -2.36 21.86 13.28
N LEU A 193 -2.46 22.97 14.01
CA LEU A 193 -3.70 23.30 14.71
C LEU A 193 -4.75 23.74 13.69
N LEU A 194 -5.98 23.27 13.87
CA LEU A 194 -7.16 23.80 13.21
C LEU A 194 -7.58 25.09 13.91
N GLU A 195 -7.62 25.03 15.25
CA GLU A 195 -8.03 26.07 16.19
C GLU A 195 -7.36 25.82 17.55
N PRO A 196 -7.43 26.75 18.52
CA PRO A 196 -6.90 26.51 19.86
C PRO A 196 -7.39 25.19 20.47
N GLY A 197 -6.47 24.24 20.69
CA GLY A 197 -6.75 22.93 21.26
C GLY A 197 -7.24 21.85 20.28
N TYR A 198 -7.51 22.15 19.01
CA TYR A 198 -7.94 21.16 18.01
C TYR A 198 -6.84 20.90 16.98
N GLY A 199 -6.30 19.69 16.97
CA GLY A 199 -5.23 19.28 16.07
C GLY A 199 -5.72 18.62 14.79
N LEU A 200 -4.94 18.74 13.72
CA LEU A 200 -5.03 17.92 12.51
C LEU A 200 -3.70 17.24 12.26
N ILE A 201 -3.71 15.92 12.05
CA ILE A 201 -2.60 15.16 11.47
C ILE A 201 -3.10 14.47 10.21
N ARG A 202 -2.53 14.82 9.05
CA ARG A 202 -2.80 14.18 7.77
C ARG A 202 -1.66 13.25 7.41
N ILE A 203 -1.91 11.95 7.34
CA ILE A 203 -0.93 10.95 6.92
C ILE A 203 -1.12 10.73 5.42
N THR A 204 -0.08 10.99 4.63
CA THR A 204 -0.16 10.85 3.17
C THR A 204 0.19 9.43 2.71
N GLN A 205 1.09 8.77 3.44
CA GLN A 205 1.47 7.37 3.23
C GLN A 205 2.15 6.84 4.50
N PHE A 206 2.04 5.54 4.77
CA PHE A 206 2.74 4.89 5.88
C PHE A 206 4.15 4.43 5.44
N GLN A 207 5.15 5.12 5.92
CA GLN A 207 6.59 4.89 5.67
C GLN A 207 7.29 4.49 6.97
N GLU A 208 8.55 4.08 6.88
CA GLU A 208 9.32 3.55 8.02
C GLU A 208 9.30 4.49 9.25
N ARG A 209 9.35 5.81 9.02
CA ARG A 209 9.39 6.82 10.09
C ARG A 209 8.03 7.36 10.52
N THR A 210 6.92 6.91 9.91
CA THR A 210 5.59 7.51 10.15
C THR A 210 5.15 7.41 11.60
N GLY A 211 5.43 6.32 12.31
CA GLY A 211 5.07 6.20 13.73
C GLY A 211 5.79 7.22 14.62
N ASP A 212 7.10 7.41 14.40
CA ASP A 212 7.90 8.42 15.10
C ASP A 212 7.44 9.84 14.76
N GLU A 213 7.24 10.13 13.48
CA GLU A 213 6.75 11.44 13.00
C GLU A 213 5.37 11.75 13.59
N PHE A 214 4.51 10.74 13.73
CA PHE A 214 3.16 10.91 14.28
C PHE A 214 3.23 11.26 15.78
N SER A 215 4.07 10.53 16.52
CA SER A 215 4.30 10.77 17.95
C SER A 215 4.89 12.17 18.19
N GLN A 216 5.83 12.61 17.34
CA GLN A 216 6.38 13.97 17.37
C GLN A 216 5.34 15.03 17.01
N ALA A 217 4.48 14.77 16.02
CA ALA A 217 3.40 15.67 15.66
C ALA A 217 2.40 15.85 16.81
N LEU A 218 2.04 14.78 17.52
CA LEU A 218 1.21 14.86 18.74
C LEU A 218 1.86 15.71 19.83
N GLN A 219 3.15 15.52 20.09
CA GLN A 219 3.90 16.35 21.04
C GLN A 219 3.89 17.83 20.66
N GLY A 220 4.16 18.14 19.38
CA GLY A 220 4.15 19.51 18.87
C GLY A 220 2.77 20.17 18.99
N LEU A 221 1.69 19.44 18.64
CA LEU A 221 0.32 19.94 18.74
C LEU A 221 -0.09 20.19 20.21
N ARG A 222 0.33 19.32 21.15
CA ARG A 222 0.10 19.52 22.59
C ARG A 222 0.84 20.75 23.11
N ALA A 223 2.13 20.89 22.78
CA ALA A 223 2.92 22.05 23.19
C ALA A 223 2.30 23.36 22.69
N ALA A 224 1.87 23.39 21.43
CA ALA A 224 1.19 24.54 20.83
C ALA A 224 -0.20 24.83 21.43
N SER A 225 -0.80 23.87 22.14
CA SER A 225 -2.14 23.98 22.76
C SER A 225 -2.09 24.18 24.28
N GLY A 226 -0.95 24.59 24.85
CA GLY A 226 -0.82 24.77 26.30
C GLY A 226 -0.80 23.45 27.09
N GLY A 227 -0.35 22.36 26.45
CA GLY A 227 -0.12 21.05 27.08
C GLY A 227 -1.23 20.02 26.88
N LYS A 228 -2.42 20.42 26.40
CA LYS A 228 -3.54 19.49 26.20
C LYS A 228 -4.32 19.77 24.92
N LEU A 229 -4.69 18.70 24.21
CA LEU A 229 -5.63 18.77 23.09
C LEU A 229 -7.07 18.59 23.58
N LYS A 230 -7.96 19.40 23.00
CA LYS A 230 -9.43 19.28 23.11
C LYS A 230 -9.98 18.25 22.14
N GLY A 231 -9.34 18.07 20.98
CA GLY A 231 -9.68 17.03 20.01
C GLY A 231 -8.65 16.91 18.89
N LEU A 232 -8.73 15.82 18.13
CA LEU A 232 -7.80 15.52 17.03
C LEU A 232 -8.55 14.99 15.80
N VAL A 233 -8.22 15.53 14.64
CA VAL A 233 -8.57 14.94 13.34
C VAL A 233 -7.37 14.17 12.79
N ILE A 234 -7.55 12.90 12.46
CA ILE A 234 -6.59 12.08 11.72
C ILE A 234 -7.12 11.95 10.29
N ASP A 235 -6.46 12.58 9.31
CA ASP A 235 -6.90 12.55 7.91
C ASP A 235 -6.13 11.48 7.14
N LEU A 236 -6.85 10.40 6.77
CA LEU A 236 -6.36 9.26 5.98
C LEU A 236 -6.96 9.25 4.56
N ARG A 237 -7.65 10.32 4.14
CA ARG A 237 -8.24 10.40 2.80
C ARG A 237 -7.15 10.35 1.73
N TYR A 238 -7.38 9.54 0.71
CA TYR A 238 -6.45 9.31 -0.40
C TYR A 238 -5.09 8.72 0.02
N ASN A 239 -5.00 8.11 1.20
CA ASN A 239 -3.81 7.39 1.66
C ASN A 239 -3.92 5.90 1.30
N PRO A 240 -3.11 5.40 0.33
CA PRO A 240 -3.19 4.02 -0.15
C PRO A 240 -2.60 2.99 0.84
N GLY A 241 -2.17 3.42 2.02
CA GLY A 241 -1.57 2.60 3.06
C GLY A 241 -0.05 2.69 3.06
N GLY A 242 0.63 1.55 3.16
CA GLY A 242 2.08 1.46 3.31
C GLY A 242 2.47 0.41 4.33
N LEU A 243 3.49 0.67 5.13
CA LEU A 243 4.01 -0.31 6.09
C LEU A 243 3.02 -0.56 7.24
N LEU A 244 2.73 -1.85 7.47
CA LEU A 244 1.84 -2.30 8.55
C LEU A 244 2.37 -1.92 9.94
N GLU A 245 3.68 -2.06 10.16
CA GLU A 245 4.31 -1.70 11.44
C GLU A 245 4.07 -0.24 11.78
N SER A 246 4.18 0.65 10.78
CA SER A 246 3.94 2.08 10.96
C SER A 246 2.48 2.38 11.31
N SER A 247 1.49 1.66 10.76
CA SER A 247 0.09 1.83 11.19
C SER A 247 -0.15 1.31 12.61
N VAL A 248 0.51 0.20 12.99
CA VAL A 248 0.46 -0.32 14.37
C VAL A 248 1.01 0.74 15.34
N GLN A 249 2.16 1.35 15.04
CA GLN A 249 2.74 2.41 15.87
C GLN A 249 1.83 3.64 16.01
N VAL A 250 1.12 4.04 14.94
CA VAL A 250 0.13 5.12 15.00
C VAL A 250 -1.01 4.78 15.95
N VAL A 251 -1.61 3.59 15.83
CA VAL A 251 -2.69 3.14 16.73
C VAL A 251 -2.21 3.03 18.18
N ASN A 252 -0.97 2.58 18.37
CA ASN A 252 -0.35 2.36 19.68
C ASN A 252 -0.23 3.65 20.52
N ASN A 253 -0.39 4.84 19.92
CA ASN A 253 -0.45 6.10 20.67
C ASN A 253 -1.76 6.24 21.47
N PHE A 254 -2.83 5.53 21.12
CA PHE A 254 -4.18 5.82 21.60
C PHE A 254 -4.83 4.73 22.45
N ILE A 255 -4.38 3.47 22.33
CA ILE A 255 -4.98 2.31 23.00
C ILE A 255 -3.92 1.47 23.71
N GLY A 256 -4.33 0.65 24.70
CA GLY A 256 -3.42 -0.20 25.49
C GLY A 256 -3.01 0.44 26.82
N ASP A 257 -3.87 1.28 27.39
CA ASP A 257 -3.79 1.85 28.73
C ASP A 257 -4.26 0.88 29.83
N ASP A 258 -4.97 -0.19 29.48
CA ASP A 258 -5.33 -1.28 30.39
C ASP A 258 -4.30 -2.43 30.38
N ALA A 259 -4.34 -3.28 31.41
CA ALA A 259 -3.39 -4.39 31.56
C ALA A 259 -3.67 -5.57 30.60
N ALA A 260 -4.63 -5.45 29.67
CA ALA A 260 -4.95 -6.50 28.72
C ALA A 260 -4.10 -6.40 27.46
N LYS A 261 -3.96 -7.53 26.77
CA LYS A 261 -3.32 -7.60 25.44
C LYS A 261 -4.25 -6.98 24.40
N THR A 262 -4.30 -5.65 24.31
CA THR A 262 -5.18 -4.92 23.39
C THR A 262 -4.75 -5.17 21.94
N LEU A 263 -5.54 -5.93 21.19
CA LEU A 263 -5.26 -6.27 19.79
C LEU A 263 -5.43 -5.04 18.88
N ILE A 264 -4.45 -4.75 18.02
CA ILE A 264 -4.54 -3.71 16.99
C ILE A 264 -5.00 -4.34 15.66
N VAL A 265 -4.34 -5.42 15.25
CA VAL A 265 -4.65 -6.13 13.99
C VAL A 265 -4.17 -7.57 14.10
N SER A 266 -4.88 -8.50 13.46
CA SER A 266 -4.41 -9.88 13.28
C SER A 266 -4.17 -10.17 11.81
N ILE A 267 -3.07 -10.84 11.48
CA ILE A 267 -2.71 -11.33 10.15
C ILE A 267 -2.89 -12.84 10.17
N ARG A 268 -3.63 -13.41 9.21
CA ARG A 268 -3.86 -14.85 9.10
C ARG A 268 -3.37 -15.34 7.74
N GLY A 269 -2.32 -16.16 7.75
CA GLY A 269 -1.77 -16.81 6.57
C GLY A 269 -2.51 -18.10 6.18
N ARG A 270 -1.92 -18.86 5.25
CA ARG A 270 -2.50 -20.12 4.73
C ARG A 270 -2.59 -21.22 5.80
N SER A 271 -1.62 -21.32 6.69
CA SER A 271 -1.63 -22.27 7.82
C SER A 271 -2.05 -21.59 9.12
N PRO A 272 -2.67 -22.31 10.07
CA PRO A 272 -3.02 -21.75 11.38
C PRO A 272 -1.82 -21.11 12.09
N ASP A 273 -0.64 -21.76 11.99
CA ASP A 273 0.62 -21.30 12.59
C ASP A 273 1.18 -20.03 11.93
N ALA A 274 0.67 -19.64 10.76
CA ALA A 274 1.00 -18.39 10.09
C ALA A 274 0.13 -17.22 10.55
N THR A 275 -0.55 -17.35 11.70
CA THR A 275 -1.31 -16.27 12.32
C THR A 275 -0.40 -15.42 13.21
N GLN A 276 -0.40 -14.11 12.99
CA GLN A 276 0.32 -13.13 13.80
C GLN A 276 -0.64 -12.09 14.37
N ASN A 277 -0.49 -11.77 15.65
CA ASN A 277 -1.28 -10.75 16.33
C ASN A 277 -0.39 -9.57 16.69
N PHE A 278 -0.76 -8.37 16.25
CA PHE A 278 -0.09 -7.13 16.60
C PHE A 278 -0.87 -6.49 17.73
N GLN A 279 -0.24 -6.33 18.88
CA GLN A 279 -0.86 -5.84 20.11
C GLN A 279 -0.27 -4.48 20.47
N ALA A 280 -1.08 -3.65 21.12
CA ALA A 280 -0.61 -2.41 21.69
C ALA A 280 0.39 -2.70 22.83
N SER A 281 1.42 -1.88 22.93
CA SER A 281 2.36 -1.92 24.05
C SER A 281 1.74 -1.26 25.28
N LEU A 282 2.00 -1.80 26.46
CA LEU A 282 1.66 -1.11 27.72
C LEU A 282 2.45 0.20 27.83
N GLY A 283 1.84 1.22 28.41
CA GLY A 283 2.51 2.49 28.71
C GLY A 283 1.60 3.71 28.54
N PRO A 284 2.14 4.93 28.76
CA PRO A 284 1.36 6.16 28.61
C PRO A 284 0.76 6.29 27.22
N LYS A 285 -0.54 6.57 27.16
CA LYS A 285 -1.30 6.83 25.93
C LYS A 285 -1.74 8.29 25.86
N GLU A 286 -2.16 8.72 24.68
CA GLU A 286 -2.81 10.03 24.53
C GLU A 286 -4.07 10.10 25.38
N PRO A 287 -4.29 11.20 26.14
CA PRO A 287 -5.49 11.37 26.94
C PRO A 287 -6.78 11.15 26.16
N HIS A 288 -7.84 10.76 26.87
CA HIS A 288 -9.18 10.60 26.30
C HIS A 288 -9.80 11.96 25.93
N TYR A 289 -9.42 12.46 24.75
CA TYR A 289 -10.12 13.51 24.01
C TYR A 289 -10.76 12.92 22.73
N PRO A 290 -11.85 13.54 22.23
CA PRO A 290 -12.49 13.13 20.99
C PRO A 290 -11.51 13.06 19.81
N ILE A 291 -11.60 11.98 19.02
CA ILE A 291 -10.84 11.81 17.78
C ILE A 291 -11.82 11.53 16.65
N VAL A 292 -11.60 12.18 15.51
CA VAL A 292 -12.27 11.86 14.24
C VAL A 292 -11.23 11.38 13.24
N VAL A 293 -11.47 10.24 12.60
CA VAL A 293 -10.64 9.73 11.49
C VAL A 293 -11.39 9.96 10.18
N LEU A 294 -10.79 10.71 9.25
CA LEU A 294 -11.36 10.94 7.92
C LEU A 294 -10.88 9.89 6.93
N ILE A 295 -11.83 9.24 6.24
CA ILE A 295 -11.57 8.22 5.20
C ILE A 295 -12.36 8.46 3.91
N ASN A 296 -11.91 7.87 2.81
CA ASN A 296 -12.64 7.79 1.55
C ASN A 296 -12.20 6.56 0.72
N GLY A 297 -12.71 6.40 -0.51
CA GLY A 297 -12.35 5.27 -1.37
C GLY A 297 -10.86 5.17 -1.75
N GLY A 298 -10.06 6.22 -1.49
CA GLY A 298 -8.60 6.18 -1.63
C GLY A 298 -7.85 5.77 -0.35
N SER A 299 -8.55 5.59 0.76
CA SER A 299 -8.01 5.04 2.00
C SER A 299 -7.92 3.52 1.88
N ALA A 300 -6.72 2.95 1.93
CA ALA A 300 -6.52 1.50 1.74
C ALA A 300 -5.46 0.92 2.68
N SER A 301 -5.46 -0.40 2.85
CA SER A 301 -4.40 -1.15 3.51
C SER A 301 -4.11 -0.65 4.94
N ALA A 302 -2.89 -0.22 5.25
CA ALA A 302 -2.49 0.35 6.54
C ALA A 302 -3.43 1.47 7.06
N SER A 303 -4.01 2.28 6.17
CA SER A 303 -5.04 3.29 6.54
C SER A 303 -6.29 2.65 7.14
N GLU A 304 -6.71 1.51 6.58
CA GLU A 304 -7.89 0.76 7.03
C GLU A 304 -7.59 0.01 8.34
N ILE A 305 -6.33 -0.36 8.59
CA ILE A 305 -5.89 -0.88 9.90
C ILE A 305 -6.06 0.20 10.97
N VAL A 306 -5.60 1.43 10.74
CA VAL A 306 -5.75 2.53 11.70
C VAL A 306 -7.22 2.84 11.96
N ALA A 307 -8.02 3.01 10.90
CA ALA A 307 -9.44 3.31 11.02
C ALA A 307 -10.19 2.17 11.72
N GLY A 308 -10.02 0.92 11.28
CA GLY A 308 -10.70 -0.23 11.85
C GLY A 308 -10.31 -0.51 13.30
N ALA A 309 -9.04 -0.35 13.67
CA ALA A 309 -8.61 -0.56 15.05
C ALA A 309 -9.18 0.52 15.99
N LEU A 310 -9.11 1.80 15.61
CA LEU A 310 -9.65 2.87 16.45
C LEU A 310 -11.18 2.83 16.53
N GLN A 311 -11.85 2.39 15.47
CA GLN A 311 -13.31 2.18 15.44
C GLN A 311 -13.73 1.04 16.37
N ASP A 312 -13.10 -0.13 16.25
CA ASP A 312 -13.46 -1.32 17.03
C ASP A 312 -13.16 -1.15 18.54
N HIS A 313 -12.20 -0.30 18.89
CA HIS A 313 -11.91 0.07 20.28
C HIS A 313 -12.73 1.27 20.78
N HIS A 314 -13.68 1.78 19.99
CA HIS A 314 -14.47 2.97 20.28
C HIS A 314 -13.62 4.21 20.64
N ARG A 315 -12.38 4.27 20.12
CA ARG A 315 -11.40 5.31 20.44
C ARG A 315 -11.54 6.53 19.54
N ALA A 316 -12.10 6.36 18.35
CA ALA A 316 -12.35 7.43 17.39
C ALA A 316 -13.64 7.19 16.61
N ILE A 317 -14.24 8.29 16.13
CA ILE A 317 -15.36 8.26 15.19
C ILE A 317 -14.79 8.30 13.76
N ILE A 318 -15.18 7.36 12.92
CA ILE A 318 -14.82 7.30 11.51
C ILE A 318 -15.82 8.12 10.70
N MET A 319 -15.33 9.06 9.91
CA MET A 319 -16.16 9.99 9.14
C MET A 319 -15.71 10.08 7.68
N GLY A 320 -16.65 10.23 6.76
CA GLY A 320 -16.36 10.44 5.33
C GLY A 320 -17.09 9.45 4.44
N LYS A 321 -16.35 8.77 3.55
CA LYS A 321 -16.89 7.71 2.67
C LYS A 321 -16.22 6.38 2.96
N GLN A 322 -16.89 5.29 2.61
CA GLN A 322 -16.35 3.93 2.73
C GLN A 322 -14.96 3.80 2.08
N SER A 323 -14.07 3.07 2.75
CA SER A 323 -12.69 2.88 2.28
C SER A 323 -12.57 1.86 1.14
N PHE A 324 -11.36 1.68 0.62
CA PHE A 324 -11.10 0.90 -0.60
C PHE A 324 -11.41 -0.60 -0.46
N GLY A 325 -11.07 -1.21 0.68
CA GLY A 325 -11.32 -2.63 0.97
C GLY A 325 -10.16 -3.58 0.74
N LYS A 326 -8.90 -3.15 0.87
CA LYS A 326 -7.75 -4.05 0.63
C LYS A 326 -7.34 -4.76 1.92
N GLY A 327 -7.96 -5.88 2.23
CA GLY A 327 -7.67 -6.72 3.41
C GLY A 327 -6.55 -7.74 3.24
N SER A 328 -5.70 -7.62 2.21
CA SER A 328 -4.62 -8.54 1.88
C SER A 328 -3.24 -8.03 2.31
N VAL A 329 -2.34 -8.95 2.66
CA VAL A 329 -0.94 -8.67 3.01
C VAL A 329 -0.04 -9.25 1.95
N GLN A 330 0.85 -8.42 1.41
CA GLN A 330 1.89 -8.87 0.49
C GLN A 330 3.23 -9.04 1.23
N SER A 331 3.88 -10.19 1.02
CA SER A 331 5.27 -10.42 1.40
C SER A 331 6.18 -10.20 0.20
N ILE A 332 7.39 -9.70 0.47
CA ILE A 332 8.42 -9.47 -0.54
C ILE A 332 9.46 -10.58 -0.43
N PHE A 333 9.71 -11.26 -1.55
CA PHE A 333 10.74 -12.30 -1.66
C PHE A 333 11.80 -11.85 -2.67
N PRO A 334 12.97 -11.38 -2.21
CA PRO A 334 14.06 -11.00 -3.10
C PRO A 334 14.48 -12.17 -4.00
N LEU A 335 14.80 -11.86 -5.26
CA LEU A 335 15.21 -12.82 -6.27
C LEU A 335 16.67 -12.60 -6.68
N ARG A 336 17.27 -13.61 -7.32
CA ARG A 336 18.70 -13.62 -7.69
C ARG A 336 19.10 -12.53 -8.67
N ASP A 337 18.14 -12.04 -9.44
CA ASP A 337 18.33 -10.98 -10.44
C ASP A 337 18.29 -9.57 -9.86
N LYS A 338 18.24 -9.44 -8.51
CA LYS A 338 18.05 -8.20 -7.76
C LYS A 338 16.65 -7.59 -7.88
N GLY A 339 15.70 -8.32 -8.47
CA GLY A 339 14.27 -8.02 -8.36
C GLY A 339 13.67 -8.67 -7.12
N ALA A 340 12.34 -8.66 -7.04
CA ALA A 340 11.60 -9.33 -5.98
C ALA A 340 10.25 -9.85 -6.46
N LEU A 341 9.76 -10.89 -5.81
CA LEU A 341 8.36 -11.30 -5.91
C LEU A 341 7.57 -10.64 -4.78
N LYS A 342 6.57 -9.82 -5.12
CA LYS A 342 5.57 -9.33 -4.18
C LYS A 342 4.37 -10.28 -4.27
N LEU A 343 4.08 -11.02 -3.21
CA LEU A 343 3.07 -12.07 -3.23
C LEU A 343 2.09 -11.90 -2.07
N THR A 344 0.79 -12.06 -2.34
CA THR A 344 -0.22 -12.10 -1.28
C THR A 344 -0.10 -13.40 -0.48
N THR A 345 0.25 -13.28 0.80
CA THR A 345 0.54 -14.44 1.68
C THR A 345 -0.43 -14.57 2.84
N ALA A 346 -1.14 -13.49 3.17
CA ALA A 346 -2.06 -13.46 4.29
C ALA A 346 -3.18 -12.43 4.09
N ARG A 347 -4.16 -12.49 4.98
CA ARG A 347 -5.23 -11.48 5.13
C ARG A 347 -5.12 -10.86 6.51
N TYR A 348 -5.51 -9.59 6.65
CA TYR A 348 -5.61 -8.97 7.97
C TYR A 348 -7.07 -8.74 8.40
N TYR A 349 -7.27 -8.72 9.70
CA TYR A 349 -8.57 -8.61 10.36
C TYR A 349 -8.48 -7.56 11.48
N THR A 350 -9.56 -6.79 11.64
CA THR A 350 -9.68 -5.78 12.70
C THR A 350 -9.77 -6.45 14.08
N PRO A 351 -9.69 -5.69 15.19
CA PRO A 351 -9.77 -6.25 16.54
C PRO A 351 -11.04 -7.09 16.81
N SER A 352 -12.19 -6.70 16.24
CA SER A 352 -13.44 -7.47 16.32
C SER A 352 -13.47 -8.74 15.46
N GLY A 353 -12.40 -9.02 14.70
CA GLY A 353 -12.31 -10.15 13.79
C GLY A 353 -12.95 -9.89 12.42
N ARG A 354 -13.37 -8.66 12.10
CA ARG A 354 -13.97 -8.28 10.82
C ARG A 354 -12.92 -8.39 9.70
N SER A 355 -13.29 -9.09 8.61
CA SER A 355 -12.53 -9.04 7.36
C SER A 355 -12.93 -7.81 6.57
N ILE A 356 -11.95 -7.06 6.09
CA ILE A 356 -12.20 -5.87 5.28
C ILE A 356 -11.93 -6.10 3.79
N GLN A 357 -11.48 -7.29 3.41
CA GLN A 357 -11.17 -7.63 2.02
C GLN A 357 -12.44 -7.49 1.15
N ALA A 358 -12.36 -6.70 0.08
CA ALA A 358 -13.46 -6.33 -0.81
C ALA A 358 -14.65 -5.61 -0.13
N LYS A 359 -14.55 -5.27 1.16
CA LYS A 359 -15.58 -4.54 1.93
C LYS A 359 -15.11 -3.15 2.34
N GLY A 360 -13.93 -3.04 2.92
CA GLY A 360 -13.42 -1.80 3.53
C GLY A 360 -14.02 -1.51 4.90
N ILE A 361 -13.72 -0.31 5.39
CA ILE A 361 -14.22 0.28 6.63
C ILE A 361 -15.39 1.18 6.26
N THR A 362 -16.55 0.87 6.84
CA THR A 362 -17.74 1.72 6.78
C THR A 362 -17.58 2.85 7.81
N PRO A 363 -17.75 4.13 7.43
CA PRO A 363 -17.68 5.23 8.38
C PRO A 363 -18.87 5.18 9.35
N ASP A 364 -18.65 5.61 10.59
CA ASP A 364 -19.73 5.80 11.57
C ASP A 364 -20.64 6.97 11.16
N ILE A 365 -20.06 7.98 10.51
CA ILE A 365 -20.78 9.15 9.96
C ILE A 365 -20.42 9.32 8.49
N GLU A 366 -21.36 9.00 7.60
CA GLU A 366 -21.19 9.22 6.17
C GLU A 366 -21.32 10.72 5.84
N VAL A 367 -20.33 11.27 5.13
CA VAL A 367 -20.28 12.68 4.73
C VAL A 367 -19.77 12.78 3.29
N GLY A 368 -20.57 13.41 2.42
CA GLY A 368 -20.20 13.71 1.04
C GLY A 368 -18.95 14.59 0.91
N THR A 369 -18.36 14.66 -0.28
CA THR A 369 -17.18 15.52 -0.54
C THR A 369 -17.56 17.00 -0.63
N ARG A 370 -18.84 17.29 -0.84
CA ARG A 370 -19.43 18.64 -0.83
C ARG A 370 -20.63 18.66 0.11
N GLY A 371 -21.06 19.88 0.45
CA GLY A 371 -22.29 20.06 1.22
C GLY A 371 -23.51 19.46 0.52
N PRO A 372 -24.56 19.09 1.26
CA PRO A 372 -25.70 18.30 0.77
C PRO A 372 -26.49 18.97 -0.38
N MET A 373 -26.35 20.27 -0.59
CA MET A 373 -26.94 20.98 -1.74
C MET A 373 -26.11 20.87 -3.03
N ALA A 374 -24.81 20.63 -2.95
CA ALA A 374 -23.90 20.59 -4.10
C ALA A 374 -23.52 19.16 -4.55
N ASP A 375 -23.86 18.14 -3.76
CA ASP A 375 -23.62 16.72 -4.07
C ASP A 375 -24.73 16.09 -4.93
N LYS A 376 -25.89 16.77 -5.07
CA LYS A 376 -27.00 16.32 -5.93
C LYS A 376 -26.69 16.39 -7.43
N ASP A 377 -25.75 17.25 -7.84
CA ASP A 377 -25.34 17.47 -9.24
C ASP A 377 -23.99 16.82 -9.59
N ALA A 378 -23.31 16.21 -8.62
CA ALA A 378 -22.08 15.46 -8.88
C ALA A 378 -22.47 14.08 -9.42
N GLY A 379 -22.28 13.84 -10.72
CA GLY A 379 -22.50 12.53 -11.33
C GLY A 379 -21.87 11.42 -10.47
N LYS A 380 -22.60 10.31 -10.31
CA LYS A 380 -22.15 9.10 -9.59
C LYS A 380 -20.95 8.48 -10.33
N GLY A 381 -19.78 9.10 -10.24
CA GLY A 381 -18.53 8.43 -10.55
C GLY A 381 -18.34 7.36 -9.50
N THR A 382 -18.48 6.10 -9.87
CA THR A 382 -18.11 4.97 -9.01
C THR A 382 -16.61 5.07 -8.74
N GLU A 383 -16.25 5.36 -7.49
CA GLU A 383 -14.86 5.28 -7.05
C GLU A 383 -14.43 3.80 -7.14
N LEU A 384 -13.34 3.52 -7.85
CA LEU A 384 -12.79 2.16 -7.98
C LEU A 384 -12.44 1.61 -6.59
N ARG A 385 -12.98 0.45 -6.24
CA ARG A 385 -12.73 -0.26 -4.97
C ARG A 385 -12.11 -1.63 -5.19
N GLU A 386 -11.64 -2.27 -4.11
CA GLU A 386 -11.10 -3.63 -4.17
C GLU A 386 -12.09 -4.59 -4.81
N LYS A 387 -13.39 -4.45 -4.50
CA LYS A 387 -14.47 -5.28 -5.06
C LYS A 387 -14.70 -5.11 -6.56
N ASP A 388 -14.08 -4.11 -7.18
CA ASP A 388 -14.22 -3.85 -8.62
C ASP A 388 -12.99 -4.38 -9.40
N LEU A 389 -11.98 -4.91 -8.70
CA LEU A 389 -10.78 -5.46 -9.33
C LEU A 389 -11.03 -6.89 -9.87
N GLU A 390 -10.50 -7.14 -11.07
CA GLU A 390 -10.43 -8.48 -11.66
C GLU A 390 -9.52 -9.39 -10.82
N ASN A 391 -9.88 -10.67 -10.71
CA ASN A 391 -9.16 -11.71 -9.95
C ASN A 391 -8.88 -11.35 -8.48
N ARG A 392 -9.63 -10.41 -7.88
CA ARG A 392 -9.47 -10.06 -6.47
C ARG A 392 -9.71 -11.26 -5.55
N LEU A 393 -9.17 -11.18 -4.33
CA LEU A 393 -9.54 -12.14 -3.29
C LEU A 393 -10.95 -11.84 -2.79
N GLU A 394 -11.77 -12.88 -2.69
CA GLU A 394 -13.09 -12.82 -2.06
C GLU A 394 -12.97 -12.59 -0.54
N PRO A 395 -14.01 -11.97 0.10
CA PRO A 395 -14.13 -11.90 1.54
C PRO A 395 -14.06 -13.30 2.18
N SER A 396 -13.49 -13.41 3.38
CA SER A 396 -13.49 -14.67 4.12
C SER A 396 -14.79 -14.84 4.93
N GLY A 397 -15.56 -15.92 4.70
CA GLY A 397 -16.81 -16.26 5.42
C GLY A 397 -18.08 -16.17 4.55
N GLU A 398 -19.21 -16.74 5.01
CA GLU A 398 -20.49 -16.92 4.29
C GLU A 398 -21.29 -15.63 3.96
N GLU A 399 -20.71 -14.44 4.11
CA GLU A 399 -21.40 -13.20 3.77
C GLU A 399 -21.09 -12.79 2.32
N ARG A 400 -21.75 -13.47 1.37
CA ARG A 400 -21.86 -12.98 -0.01
C ARG A 400 -23.08 -12.08 -0.11
N ASP A 401 -22.87 -10.77 -0.09
CA ASP A 401 -23.88 -9.84 -0.59
C ASP A 401 -23.75 -9.76 -2.11
N THR A 402 -24.81 -10.15 -2.81
CA THR A 402 -24.94 -10.10 -4.26
C THR A 402 -25.23 -8.67 -4.71
N GLU A 403 -24.27 -7.98 -5.31
CA GLU A 403 -24.55 -6.80 -6.14
C GLU A 403 -23.64 -6.72 -7.38
N GLY A 404 -24.27 -6.31 -8.50
CA GLY A 404 -23.87 -6.62 -9.87
C GLY A 404 -22.69 -5.86 -10.47
N GLU A 405 -22.18 -6.45 -11.55
CA GLU A 405 -21.11 -5.93 -12.41
C GLU A 405 -21.44 -4.56 -12.99
N THR A 406 -20.54 -3.60 -12.82
CA THR A 406 -20.46 -2.42 -13.67
C THR A 406 -19.03 -2.15 -14.10
N ALA A 407 -18.89 -1.76 -15.37
CA ALA A 407 -17.63 -1.64 -16.10
C ALA A 407 -16.74 -0.47 -15.64
N ILE A 408 -15.43 -0.65 -15.86
CA ILE A 408 -14.32 0.22 -15.46
C ILE A 408 -14.22 1.49 -16.32
N PRO A 409 -14.01 2.68 -15.72
CA PRO A 409 -13.26 3.77 -16.37
C PRO A 409 -11.98 4.14 -15.62
N ARG A 410 -10.90 4.40 -16.38
CA ARG A 410 -9.58 4.86 -15.90
C ARG A 410 -9.56 6.38 -15.65
N GLY A 411 -9.00 6.77 -14.50
CA GLY A 411 -8.34 8.07 -14.30
C GLY A 411 -8.89 8.94 -13.17
N ALA A 412 -8.25 8.91 -12.00
CA ALA A 412 -8.50 9.88 -10.92
C ALA A 412 -7.39 10.95 -10.89
N LYS A 413 -7.77 12.22 -11.14
CA LYS A 413 -6.90 13.38 -10.94
C LYS A 413 -6.78 13.70 -9.44
N LYS A 414 -5.56 13.90 -8.94
CA LYS A 414 -5.30 14.42 -7.58
C LYS A 414 -5.73 15.88 -7.49
N GLY A 415 -6.77 16.17 -6.71
CA GLY A 415 -7.14 17.52 -6.30
C GLY A 415 -6.65 17.80 -4.88
N ALA A 416 -5.75 18.78 -4.72
CA ALA A 416 -5.47 19.35 -3.41
C ALA A 416 -6.63 20.28 -3.04
N ALA A 417 -7.38 19.95 -1.99
CA ALA A 417 -8.45 20.80 -1.49
C ALA A 417 -7.88 21.88 -0.55
N ASP A 418 -8.18 23.12 -0.89
CA ASP A 418 -8.03 24.30 -0.04
C ASP A 418 -8.90 24.13 1.22
N THR A 419 -8.29 24.28 2.40
CA THR A 419 -8.89 23.91 3.69
C THR A 419 -10.07 24.78 4.09
N ALA A 420 -10.23 25.98 3.51
CA ALA A 420 -11.43 26.81 3.71
C ALA A 420 -12.68 26.24 3.00
N ARG A 421 -12.51 25.26 2.12
CA ARG A 421 -13.57 24.60 1.33
C ARG A 421 -13.70 23.10 1.62
N ASP A 422 -12.97 22.57 2.61
CA ASP A 422 -12.99 21.15 2.95
C ASP A 422 -14.18 20.83 3.87
N TYR A 423 -15.31 20.47 3.25
CA TYR A 423 -16.57 20.20 3.94
C TYR A 423 -16.46 19.09 5.00
N GLN A 424 -15.76 17.99 4.68
CA GLN A 424 -15.58 16.88 5.62
C GLN A 424 -14.70 17.27 6.82
N LEU A 425 -13.63 18.03 6.58
CA LEU A 425 -12.77 18.51 7.67
C LEU A 425 -13.52 19.48 8.59
N ASN A 426 -14.32 20.39 8.02
CA ASN A 426 -15.16 21.30 8.79
C ASN A 426 -16.18 20.52 9.63
N ARG A 427 -16.80 19.48 9.05
CA ARG A 427 -17.76 18.64 9.78
C ARG A 427 -17.11 17.84 10.92
N ALA A 428 -15.90 17.35 10.71
CA ALA A 428 -15.12 16.71 11.76
C ALA A 428 -14.80 17.68 12.90
N LEU A 429 -14.38 18.91 12.59
CA LEU A 429 -14.10 19.94 13.58
C LEU A 429 -15.34 20.34 14.38
N GLU A 430 -16.49 20.51 13.72
CA GLU A 430 -17.78 20.78 14.38
C GLU A 430 -18.17 19.67 15.35
N LEU A 431 -17.98 18.40 14.96
CA LEU A 431 -18.25 17.26 15.83
C LEU A 431 -17.32 17.26 17.05
N LEU A 432 -16.02 17.49 16.86
CA LEU A 432 -15.05 17.56 17.96
C LEU A 432 -15.42 18.66 18.97
N ARG A 433 -15.81 19.85 18.49
CA ARG A 433 -16.28 20.95 19.33
C ARG A 433 -17.53 20.56 20.13
N SER A 434 -18.47 19.90 19.47
CA SER A 434 -19.72 19.46 20.11
C SER A 434 -19.46 18.45 21.23
N LEU A 435 -18.59 17.46 20.97
CA LEU A 435 -18.21 16.44 21.95
C LEU A 435 -17.41 17.02 23.12
N ASP A 436 -16.49 17.95 22.85
CA ASP A 436 -15.75 18.65 23.90
C ASP A 436 -16.70 19.47 24.80
N LEU A 437 -17.65 20.21 24.21
CA LEU A 437 -18.65 20.99 24.94
C LEU A 437 -19.56 20.10 25.80
N MET A 438 -19.99 18.95 25.29
CA MET A 438 -20.80 17.99 26.06
C MET A 438 -20.04 17.45 27.26
N ARG A 439 -18.75 17.11 27.07
CA ARG A 439 -17.86 16.67 28.16
C ARG A 439 -17.66 17.76 29.20
N GLU A 440 -17.43 19.01 28.79
CA GLU A 440 -17.31 20.16 29.70
C GLU A 440 -18.58 20.37 30.53
N LYS A 441 -19.76 20.09 29.95
CA LYS A 441 -21.06 20.17 30.65
C LYS A 441 -21.44 18.92 31.46
N GLY A 442 -20.59 17.89 31.48
CA GLY A 442 -20.89 16.62 32.16
C GLY A 442 -22.03 15.81 31.53
N VAL A 443 -22.37 16.09 30.27
CA VAL A 443 -23.40 15.34 29.53
C VAL A 443 -22.72 14.13 28.90
N THR A 444 -22.75 12.99 29.59
CA THR A 444 -22.29 11.72 29.03
C THR A 444 -23.31 11.17 28.03
N ALA A 445 -22.83 10.59 26.93
CA ALA A 445 -23.67 9.75 26.09
C ALA A 445 -24.30 8.66 26.96
N MET A 446 -25.62 8.48 26.88
CA MET A 446 -26.26 7.34 27.54
C MET A 446 -25.70 6.04 26.95
N PRO A 447 -25.51 5.00 27.78
CA PRO A 447 -24.88 3.74 27.38
C PRO A 447 -25.58 3.04 26.21
#